data_AF-A0A2K3PPJ4-F1
#
_entry.id   AF-A0A2K3PPJ4-F1
#
_cell.length_a   1.000
_cell.length_b   1.000
_cell.length_c   1.000
_cell.angle_alpha   90.00
_cell.angle_beta   90.00
_cell.angle_gamma   90.00
#
_symmetry.space_group_name_H-M   'P 1'
#
loop_
_entity.id
_entity.type
_entity.pdbx_description
1 polymer ?
#
loop_
_entity_poly.entity_id
_entity_poly.type
_entity_poly.pdbx_seq_one_letter_code
_entity_poly.pdbx_strand_id
1 'polypeptide(L)'
;MLQAAKYGVIEFIDTMRKANPSLLWAIDKNKRGIFSHAILNRRKEVFQLIHDATVIGPKEVVRCSVDTSNNSLLHLAANLGPSSDHRRSGPALQMQGQILWYKEVEAIVHPKCKEAKNTENKKPREIFTESHKELVKEGEKWAKETAGSFTLVATLITTIMFAAAFTVPGGYNDSGVPIFLEDKIFNVFIIADAISLFTSSTAVLLFIGILTARYAENDFLKSLPIKLLFGLIMLFFSVVSMMVAFCAALAMLLKGHQRVAIIAMSFASIPVIVLLPSQLQLFIEIFNSTLLSN
;
A
#
# COMPACT_ATOMS: atom_id res chain seq x y z
N MET A 1 -0.46 -32.61 11.01
CA MET A 1 0.11 -31.38 11.60
C MET A 1 0.89 -30.54 10.59
N LEU A 2 2.02 -31.01 10.07
CA LEU A 2 2.89 -30.19 9.20
C LEU A 2 2.21 -29.69 7.92
N GLN A 3 1.43 -30.53 7.23
CA GLN A 3 0.65 -30.11 6.06
C GLN A 3 -0.44 -29.10 6.42
N ALA A 4 -1.14 -29.30 7.55
CA ALA A 4 -2.12 -28.34 8.01
C ALA A 4 -1.48 -26.96 8.26
N ALA A 5 -0.26 -26.91 8.82
CA ALA A 5 0.48 -25.66 9.01
C ALA A 5 0.97 -25.04 7.70
N LYS A 6 1.34 -25.86 6.70
CA LYS A 6 1.67 -25.39 5.35
C LYS A 6 0.47 -24.70 4.69
N TYR A 7 -0.73 -25.29 4.82
CA TYR A 7 -1.94 -24.81 4.14
C TYR A 7 -2.78 -23.83 4.98
N GLY A 8 -2.45 -23.57 6.23
CA GLY A 8 -3.20 -22.62 7.06
C GLY A 8 -4.45 -23.21 7.72
N VAL A 9 -4.58 -24.53 7.84
CA VAL A 9 -5.79 -25.19 8.37
C VAL A 9 -5.76 -25.20 9.91
N ILE A 10 -6.16 -24.08 10.50
CA ILE A 10 -6.09 -23.82 11.96
C ILE A 10 -6.98 -24.79 12.75
N GLU A 11 -8.22 -25.00 12.32
CA GLU A 11 -9.21 -25.84 13.02
C GLU A 11 -8.68 -27.27 13.23
N PHE A 12 -8.02 -27.80 12.20
CA PHE A 12 -7.38 -29.11 12.26
C PHE A 12 -6.22 -29.12 13.27
N ILE A 13 -5.37 -28.08 13.26
CA ILE A 13 -4.24 -27.97 14.18
C ILE A 13 -4.74 -27.90 15.64
N ASP A 14 -5.77 -27.10 15.90
CA ASP A 14 -6.34 -26.96 17.24
C ASP A 14 -6.99 -28.26 17.75
N THR A 15 -7.78 -28.92 16.89
CA THR A 15 -8.44 -30.20 17.22
C THR A 15 -7.41 -31.29 17.52
N MET A 16 -6.39 -31.44 16.67
CA MET A 16 -5.36 -32.46 16.86
C MET A 16 -4.48 -32.17 18.08
N ARG A 17 -4.20 -30.90 18.38
CA ARG A 17 -3.49 -30.50 19.59
C ARG A 17 -4.26 -30.91 20.85
N LYS A 18 -5.57 -30.64 20.91
CA LYS A 18 -6.44 -30.99 22.05
C LYS A 18 -6.51 -32.51 22.25
N ALA A 19 -6.55 -33.26 21.15
CA ALA A 19 -6.57 -34.72 21.19
C ALA A 19 -5.23 -35.33 21.62
N ASN A 20 -4.11 -34.79 21.13
CA ASN A 20 -2.77 -35.26 21.49
C ASN A 20 -1.71 -34.14 21.38
N PRO A 21 -1.29 -33.54 22.51
CA PRO A 21 -0.31 -32.45 22.53
C PRO A 21 1.07 -32.82 21.96
N SER A 22 1.46 -34.10 21.99
CA SER A 22 2.76 -34.55 21.46
C SER A 22 2.91 -34.28 19.95
N LEU A 23 1.79 -34.17 19.23
CA LEU A 23 1.77 -33.88 17.80
C LEU A 23 2.32 -32.48 17.45
N LEU A 24 2.41 -31.57 18.43
CA LEU A 24 3.06 -30.27 18.23
C LEU A 24 4.57 -30.38 17.94
N TRP A 25 5.20 -31.48 18.37
CA TRP A 25 6.62 -31.75 18.19
C TRP A 25 6.91 -32.53 16.91
N ALA A 26 5.93 -32.69 16.02
CA ALA A 26 6.15 -33.30 14.72
C ALA A 26 7.21 -32.51 13.93
N ILE A 27 8.19 -33.22 13.36
CA ILE A 27 9.25 -32.66 12.52
C ILE A 27 9.32 -33.38 11.18
N ASP A 28 9.71 -32.66 10.13
CA ASP A 28 9.99 -33.25 8.82
C ASP A 28 11.41 -33.86 8.77
N LYS A 29 11.75 -34.44 7.61
CA LYS A 29 13.08 -34.99 7.32
C LYS A 29 14.23 -33.97 7.44
N ASN A 30 13.93 -32.67 7.38
CA ASN A 30 14.89 -31.58 7.51
C ASN A 30 14.90 -30.99 8.93
N LYS A 31 14.31 -31.68 9.93
CA LYS A 31 14.15 -31.21 11.31
C LYS A 31 13.29 -29.95 11.45
N ARG A 32 12.37 -29.71 10.51
CA ARG A 32 11.46 -28.55 10.51
C ARG A 32 10.13 -28.92 11.13
N GLY A 33 9.74 -28.18 12.15
CA GLY A 33 8.47 -28.36 12.85
C GLY A 33 7.32 -27.55 12.24
N ILE A 34 6.19 -27.55 12.94
CA ILE A 34 4.98 -26.82 12.56
C ILE A 34 5.26 -25.32 12.34
N PHE A 35 6.07 -24.70 13.21
CA PHE A 35 6.49 -23.29 13.08
C PHE A 35 7.25 -23.01 11.79
N SER A 36 8.23 -23.85 11.46
CA SER A 36 9.02 -23.72 10.24
C SER A 36 8.11 -23.78 9.00
N HIS A 37 7.12 -24.69 8.99
CA HIS A 37 6.15 -24.79 7.90
C HIS A 37 5.23 -23.58 7.80
N ALA A 38 4.75 -23.05 8.93
CA ALA A 38 3.95 -21.82 8.95
C ALA A 38 4.74 -20.63 8.39
N ILE A 39 6.02 -20.49 8.79
CA ILE A 39 6.90 -19.39 8.37
C ILE A 39 7.26 -19.45 6.89
N LEU A 40 7.62 -20.64 6.39
CA LEU A 40 7.94 -20.84 4.99
C LEU A 40 6.75 -20.54 4.06
N ASN A 41 5.52 -20.72 4.55
CA ASN A 41 4.30 -20.55 3.75
C ASN A 41 3.52 -19.28 4.09
N ARG A 42 4.09 -18.36 4.88
CA ARG A 42 3.49 -17.07 5.26
C ARG A 42 2.10 -17.20 5.90
N ARG A 43 1.87 -18.25 6.69
CA ARG A 43 0.59 -18.50 7.38
C ARG A 43 0.56 -17.76 8.72
N LYS A 44 0.20 -16.47 8.69
CA LYS A 44 0.18 -15.57 9.86
C LYS A 44 -0.72 -16.11 10.97
N GLU A 45 -1.90 -16.62 10.63
CA GLU A 45 -2.86 -17.09 11.63
C GLU A 45 -2.38 -18.36 12.34
N VAL A 46 -1.73 -19.27 11.60
CA VAL A 46 -1.09 -20.46 12.19
C VAL A 46 0.10 -20.04 13.06
N PHE A 47 0.89 -19.06 12.62
CA PHE A 47 2.00 -18.53 13.41
C PHE A 47 1.53 -17.89 14.73
N GLN A 48 0.45 -17.12 14.70
CA GLN A 48 -0.15 -16.48 15.88
C GLN A 48 -0.76 -17.51 16.85
N LEU A 49 -1.52 -18.48 16.34
CA LEU A 49 -2.16 -19.54 17.15
C LEU A 49 -1.15 -20.31 18.01
N ILE A 50 0.07 -20.50 17.49
CA ILE A 50 1.10 -21.30 18.15
C ILE A 50 2.00 -20.40 19.02
N HIS A 51 1.97 -19.07 18.82
CA HIS A 51 2.68 -18.09 19.64
C HIS A 51 1.99 -17.79 20.98
N ASP A 52 0.68 -18.00 21.09
CA ASP A 52 -0.05 -17.77 22.34
C ASP A 52 0.51 -18.61 23.50
N ALA A 53 0.90 -17.93 24.58
CA ALA A 53 1.64 -18.49 25.71
C ALA A 53 0.89 -19.59 26.50
N THR A 54 -0.40 -19.80 26.21
CA THR A 54 -1.21 -20.91 26.73
C THR A 54 -0.96 -22.23 26.00
N VAL A 55 -0.21 -22.23 24.88
CA VAL A 55 -0.10 -23.35 23.95
C VAL A 55 1.22 -24.12 24.08
N ILE A 56 2.32 -23.46 24.44
CA ILE A 56 3.64 -24.07 24.54
C ILE A 56 4.30 -23.63 25.84
N GLY A 57 4.71 -24.62 26.66
CA GLY A 57 5.57 -24.44 27.83
C GLY A 57 6.93 -23.81 27.49
N PRO A 58 7.94 -23.85 28.40
CA PRO A 58 9.01 -22.87 28.50
C PRO A 58 9.61 -22.45 27.15
N LYS A 59 9.55 -21.13 26.91
CA LYS A 59 9.80 -20.35 25.68
C LYS A 59 11.16 -20.54 25.00
N GLU A 60 12.02 -21.44 25.49
CA GLU A 60 13.42 -21.56 25.09
C GLU A 60 13.68 -22.60 23.99
N VAL A 61 12.91 -23.70 23.94
CA VAL A 61 13.19 -24.82 23.02
C VAL A 61 12.80 -24.50 21.57
N VAL A 62 11.71 -23.76 21.36
CA VAL A 62 11.28 -23.35 20.01
C VAL A 62 12.14 -22.19 19.47
N ARG A 63 12.81 -21.45 20.35
CA ARG A 63 13.47 -20.18 20.00
C ARG A 63 14.76 -20.33 19.19
N CYS A 64 15.37 -21.51 19.20
CA CYS A 64 16.65 -21.79 18.55
C CYS A 64 16.66 -23.11 17.76
N SER A 65 15.49 -23.66 17.41
CA SER A 65 15.45 -24.85 16.56
C SER A 65 16.04 -24.52 15.19
N VAL A 66 17.00 -25.33 14.75
CA VAL A 66 17.64 -25.21 13.44
C VAL A 66 17.28 -26.41 12.56
N ASP A 67 17.14 -26.17 11.26
CA ASP A 67 17.00 -27.24 10.29
C ASP A 67 18.34 -27.97 10.04
N THR A 68 18.33 -28.97 9.15
CA THR A 68 19.55 -29.70 8.75
C THR A 68 20.65 -28.84 8.15
N SER A 69 20.33 -27.65 7.64
CA SER A 69 21.25 -26.67 7.06
C SER A 69 21.62 -25.56 8.05
N ASN A 70 21.36 -25.79 9.34
CA ASN A 70 21.59 -24.83 10.42
C ASN A 70 20.81 -23.51 10.24
N ASN A 71 19.70 -23.52 9.49
CA ASN A 71 18.83 -22.36 9.34
C ASN A 71 17.92 -22.26 10.57
N SER A 72 18.01 -21.12 11.27
CA SER A 72 17.02 -20.75 12.28
C SER A 72 15.68 -20.39 11.65
N LEU A 73 14.63 -20.26 12.45
CA LEU A 73 13.32 -19.76 12.00
C LEU A 73 13.42 -18.42 11.25
N LEU A 74 14.36 -17.56 11.64
CA LEU A 74 14.59 -16.28 10.97
C LEU A 74 15.23 -16.42 9.59
N HIS A 75 16.13 -17.41 9.40
CA HIS A 75 16.64 -17.75 8.06
C HIS A 75 15.51 -18.27 7.15
N LEU A 76 14.57 -19.04 7.69
CA LEU A 76 13.40 -19.50 6.92
C LEU A 76 12.46 -18.35 6.55
N ALA A 77 12.28 -17.38 7.45
CA ALA A 77 11.51 -16.17 7.17
C ALA A 77 12.19 -15.30 6.10
N ALA A 78 13.53 -15.33 6.05
CA ALA A 78 14.34 -14.56 5.11
C ALA A 78 14.12 -14.95 3.65
N ASN A 79 13.72 -16.19 3.37
CA ASN A 79 13.47 -16.66 2.00
C ASN A 79 12.17 -16.08 1.44
N LEU A 80 12.12 -15.85 0.12
CA LEU A 80 10.91 -15.44 -0.57
C LEU A 80 9.80 -16.50 -0.40
N GLY A 81 8.64 -16.07 0.10
CA GLY A 81 7.49 -16.95 0.32
C GLY A 81 6.84 -17.45 -0.98
N PRO A 82 5.93 -18.44 -0.92
CA PRO A 82 5.19 -18.91 -2.08
C PRO A 82 4.44 -17.76 -2.77
N SER A 83 4.55 -17.70 -4.10
CA SER A 83 4.04 -16.62 -4.95
C SER A 83 2.50 -16.51 -5.02
N SER A 84 1.77 -17.44 -4.40
CA SER A 84 0.33 -17.65 -4.66
C SER A 84 -0.59 -16.59 -4.06
N ASP A 85 -0.26 -15.99 -2.90
CA ASP A 85 -1.19 -15.11 -2.18
C ASP A 85 -1.11 -13.62 -2.59
N HIS A 86 -0.06 -13.22 -3.32
CA HIS A 86 0.26 -11.79 -3.54
C HIS A 86 0.03 -11.30 -4.97
N ARG A 87 -0.56 -12.13 -5.84
CA ARG A 87 -0.73 -11.83 -7.28
C ARG A 87 -1.61 -10.61 -7.59
N ARG A 88 -2.31 -10.07 -6.59
CA ARG A 88 -3.20 -8.91 -6.70
C ARG A 88 -2.51 -7.58 -6.39
N SER A 89 -1.39 -7.61 -5.66
CA SER A 89 -0.74 -6.41 -5.12
C SER A 89 0.48 -6.00 -5.94
N GLY A 90 0.72 -4.69 -6.05
CA GLY A 90 1.91 -4.16 -6.74
C GLY A 90 3.22 -4.67 -6.10
N PRO A 91 4.31 -4.87 -6.87
CA PRO A 91 5.57 -5.41 -6.35
C PRO A 91 6.13 -4.67 -5.12
N ALA A 92 5.90 -3.35 -5.00
CA ALA A 92 6.30 -2.57 -3.83
C ALA A 92 5.51 -2.96 -2.55
N LEU A 93 4.21 -3.24 -2.68
CA LEU A 93 3.37 -3.70 -1.57
C LEU A 93 3.69 -5.16 -1.20
N GLN A 94 4.02 -5.99 -2.19
CA GLN A 94 4.54 -7.32 -1.93
C GLN A 94 5.85 -7.26 -1.13
N MET A 95 6.78 -6.37 -1.49
CA MET A 95 8.01 -6.16 -0.73
C MET A 95 7.72 -5.68 0.69
N GLN A 96 6.80 -4.73 0.87
CA GLN A 96 6.34 -4.28 2.19
C GLN A 96 5.88 -5.46 3.05
N GLY A 97 5.03 -6.33 2.48
CA GLY A 97 4.54 -7.54 3.16
C GLY A 97 5.66 -8.51 3.57
N GLN A 98 6.66 -8.73 2.71
CA GLN A 98 7.81 -9.59 3.06
C GLN A 98 8.63 -9.00 4.23
N ILE A 99 8.83 -7.68 4.25
CA ILE A 99 9.58 -7.04 5.34
C ILE A 99 8.80 -7.08 6.65
N LEU A 100 7.49 -6.84 6.61
CA LEU A 100 6.62 -6.95 7.79
C LEU A 100 6.64 -8.38 8.34
N TRP A 101 6.49 -9.38 7.47
CA TRP A 101 6.58 -10.79 7.86
C TRP A 101 7.93 -11.13 8.51
N TYR A 102 9.03 -10.67 7.92
CA TYR A 102 10.36 -10.88 8.48
C TYR A 102 10.49 -10.25 9.88
N LYS A 103 9.97 -9.03 10.07
CA LYS A 103 9.99 -8.33 11.37
C LYS A 103 9.14 -9.01 12.44
N GLU A 104 7.97 -9.53 12.07
CA GLU A 104 7.11 -10.31 12.97
C GLU A 104 7.86 -11.53 13.53
N VAL A 105 8.52 -12.29 12.66
CA VAL A 105 9.33 -13.43 13.08
C VAL A 105 10.54 -12.97 13.90
N GLU A 106 11.19 -11.87 13.48
CA GLU A 106 12.35 -11.29 14.18
C GLU A 106 12.03 -10.87 15.62
N ALA A 107 10.82 -10.37 15.89
CA ALA A 107 10.40 -9.92 17.21
C ALA A 107 10.29 -11.08 18.23
N ILE A 108 10.04 -12.29 17.74
CA ILE A 108 9.75 -13.46 18.57
C ILE A 108 11.00 -14.31 18.81
N VAL A 109 11.86 -14.46 17.79
CA VAL A 109 13.07 -15.27 17.88
C VAL A 109 14.08 -14.69 18.89
N HIS A 110 14.97 -15.54 19.40
CA HIS A 110 16.01 -15.08 20.32
C HIS A 110 16.99 -14.14 19.59
N PRO A 111 17.52 -13.07 20.22
CA PRO A 111 18.46 -12.14 19.57
C PRO A 111 19.68 -12.82 18.93
N LYS A 112 20.16 -13.91 19.53
CA LYS A 112 21.24 -14.75 18.95
C LYS A 112 20.92 -15.26 17.54
N CYS A 113 19.65 -15.51 17.21
CA CYS A 113 19.25 -15.99 15.89
C CYS A 113 19.43 -14.95 14.77
N LYS A 114 19.58 -13.67 15.11
CA LYS A 114 19.86 -12.58 14.14
C LYS A 114 21.30 -12.65 13.62
N GLU A 115 22.21 -13.08 14.48
CA GLU A 115 23.65 -13.19 14.19
C GLU A 115 24.07 -14.62 13.86
N ALA A 116 23.18 -15.60 14.07
CA ALA A 116 23.42 -16.99 13.74
C ALA A 116 23.70 -17.14 12.25
N LYS A 117 24.64 -18.03 11.91
CA LYS A 117 24.98 -18.33 10.53
C LYS A 117 24.56 -19.74 10.17
N ASN A 118 24.01 -19.89 8.97
CA ASN A 118 23.69 -21.20 8.42
C ASN A 118 24.95 -21.94 7.92
N THR A 119 24.77 -23.12 7.32
CA THR A 119 25.88 -23.91 6.72
C THR A 119 26.61 -23.18 5.60
N GLU A 120 25.99 -22.19 4.97
CA GLU A 120 26.61 -21.33 3.94
C GLU A 120 27.32 -20.11 4.55
N ASN A 121 27.44 -20.04 5.88
CA ASN A 121 28.05 -18.93 6.62
C ASN A 121 27.32 -17.58 6.42
N LYS A 122 26.02 -17.63 6.06
CA LYS A 122 25.17 -16.45 5.84
C LYS A 122 24.28 -16.18 7.05
N LYS A 123 24.05 -14.90 7.34
CA LYS A 123 23.07 -14.43 8.33
C LYS A 123 21.67 -14.36 7.73
N PRO A 124 20.59 -14.38 8.55
CA PRO A 124 19.23 -14.22 8.05
C PRO A 124 19.02 -12.94 7.23
N ARG A 125 19.63 -11.82 7.65
CA ARG A 125 19.47 -10.54 6.93
C ARG A 125 20.13 -10.54 5.56
N GLU A 126 21.27 -11.21 5.42
CA GLU A 126 21.98 -11.36 4.15
C GLU A 126 21.14 -12.18 3.17
N ILE A 127 20.55 -13.30 3.64
CA ILE A 127 19.62 -14.11 2.84
C ILE A 127 18.39 -13.29 2.42
N PHE A 128 17.84 -12.46 3.30
CA PHE A 128 16.68 -11.62 2.99
C PHE A 128 17.01 -10.67 1.84
N THR A 129 18.12 -9.94 1.94
CA THR A 129 18.56 -8.99 0.90
C THR A 129 18.86 -9.70 -0.42
N GLU A 130 19.51 -10.86 -0.39
CA GLU A 130 19.80 -11.64 -1.62
C GLU A 130 18.53 -12.15 -2.29
N SER A 131 17.63 -12.77 -1.52
CA SER A 131 16.41 -13.41 -2.06
C SER A 131 15.37 -12.42 -2.55
N HIS A 132 15.37 -11.17 -2.05
CA HIS A 132 14.41 -10.13 -2.42
C HIS A 132 14.97 -9.09 -3.39
N LYS A 133 16.21 -9.25 -3.87
CA LYS A 133 16.89 -8.27 -4.74
C LYS A 133 16.09 -7.91 -6.00
N GLU A 134 15.52 -8.89 -6.68
CA GLU A 134 14.71 -8.64 -7.89
C GLU A 134 13.36 -8.00 -7.53
N LEU A 135 12.73 -8.42 -6.43
CA LEU A 135 11.47 -7.82 -5.96
C LEU A 135 11.65 -6.35 -5.57
N VAL A 136 12.79 -5.97 -4.99
CA VAL A 136 13.13 -4.56 -4.70
C VAL A 136 13.24 -3.75 -6.00
N LYS A 137 13.90 -4.28 -7.03
CA LYS A 137 13.99 -3.61 -8.34
C LYS A 137 12.63 -3.46 -9.00
N GLU A 138 11.81 -4.51 -8.98
CA GLU A 138 10.45 -4.46 -9.51
C GLU A 138 9.58 -3.48 -8.73
N GLY A 139 9.71 -3.45 -7.39
CA GLY A 139 9.03 -2.51 -6.51
C GLY A 139 9.44 -1.06 -6.77
N GLU A 140 10.73 -0.79 -6.94
CA GLU A 140 11.25 0.53 -7.31
C GLU A 140 10.69 0.97 -8.67
N LYS A 141 10.75 0.10 -9.68
CA LYS A 141 10.24 0.39 -11.02
C LYS A 141 8.75 0.70 -10.97
N TRP A 142 7.95 -0.16 -10.33
CA TRP A 142 6.52 0.02 -10.17
C TRP A 142 6.18 1.34 -9.47
N ALA A 143 6.91 1.68 -8.40
CA ALA A 143 6.70 2.92 -7.66
C ALA A 143 7.01 4.16 -8.50
N LYS A 144 8.12 4.14 -9.25
CA LYS A 144 8.50 5.24 -10.15
C LYS A 144 7.52 5.42 -11.30
N GLU A 145 7.09 4.34 -11.95
CA GLU A 145 6.11 4.38 -13.03
C GLU A 145 4.76 4.93 -12.52
N THR A 146 4.28 4.40 -11.39
CA THR A 146 3.02 4.83 -10.76
C THR A 146 3.07 6.30 -10.35
N ALA A 147 4.13 6.72 -9.64
CA ALA A 147 4.32 8.11 -9.24
C ALA A 147 4.47 9.04 -10.45
N GLY A 148 5.16 8.60 -11.50
CA GLY A 148 5.29 9.34 -12.76
C GLY A 148 3.93 9.60 -13.42
N SER A 149 3.12 8.55 -13.60
CA SER A 149 1.77 8.69 -14.16
C SER A 149 0.89 9.63 -13.35
N PHE A 150 0.89 9.53 -12.02
CA PHE A 150 0.09 10.43 -11.20
C PHE A 150 0.64 11.86 -11.15
N THR A 151 1.96 12.04 -11.22
CA THR A 151 2.58 13.37 -11.35
C THR A 151 2.09 14.06 -12.62
N LEU A 152 2.03 13.34 -13.74
CA LEU A 152 1.53 13.90 -15.01
C LEU A 152 0.07 14.36 -14.89
N VAL A 153 -0.81 13.52 -14.33
CA VAL A 153 -2.23 13.86 -14.12
C VAL A 153 -2.36 15.06 -13.17
N ALA A 154 -1.65 15.05 -12.04
CA ALA A 154 -1.68 16.13 -11.06
C ALA A 154 -1.17 17.46 -11.65
N THR A 155 -0.09 17.41 -12.44
CA THR A 155 0.48 18.59 -13.09
C THR A 155 -0.50 19.16 -14.12
N LEU A 156 -1.17 18.30 -14.89
CA LEU A 156 -2.20 18.73 -15.85
C LEU A 156 -3.38 19.42 -15.14
N ILE A 157 -3.82 18.90 -14.00
CA ILE A 157 -4.88 19.54 -13.21
C ILE A 157 -4.40 20.90 -12.69
N THR A 158 -3.18 20.98 -12.14
CA THR A 158 -2.60 22.24 -11.68
C THR A 158 -2.57 23.28 -12.79
N THR A 159 -2.15 22.92 -14.01
CA THR A 159 -2.07 23.89 -15.12
C THR A 159 -3.45 24.33 -15.60
N ILE A 160 -4.41 23.40 -15.70
CA ILE A 160 -5.79 23.72 -16.10
C ILE A 160 -6.45 24.66 -15.09
N MET A 161 -6.30 24.38 -13.78
CA MET A 161 -6.92 25.20 -12.73
C MET A 161 -6.21 26.54 -12.56
N PHE A 162 -4.88 26.57 -12.62
CA PHE A 162 -4.15 27.83 -12.63
C PHE A 162 -4.60 28.73 -13.79
N ALA A 163 -4.79 28.19 -14.99
CA ALA A 163 -5.33 28.95 -16.11
C ALA A 163 -6.77 29.42 -15.83
N ALA A 164 -7.65 28.54 -15.34
CA ALA A 164 -9.05 28.84 -15.05
C ALA A 164 -9.22 29.97 -14.00
N ALA A 165 -8.32 30.07 -13.02
CA ALA A 165 -8.29 31.16 -12.05
C ALA A 165 -8.15 32.56 -12.69
N PHE A 166 -7.40 32.65 -13.81
CA PHE A 166 -7.18 33.90 -14.53
C PHE A 166 -8.03 34.04 -15.79
N THR A 167 -8.57 32.94 -16.33
CA THR A 167 -9.50 32.94 -17.46
C THR A 167 -10.91 32.61 -16.98
N VAL A 168 -11.42 33.44 -16.08
CA VAL A 168 -12.70 33.19 -15.40
C VAL A 168 -13.87 33.10 -16.39
N PRO A 169 -14.87 32.24 -16.12
CA PRO A 169 -16.08 32.15 -16.93
C PRO A 169 -16.76 33.51 -17.06
N GLY A 170 -17.23 33.84 -18.27
CA GLY A 170 -17.84 35.15 -18.56
C GLY A 170 -16.86 36.28 -18.84
N GLY A 171 -15.58 36.15 -18.47
CA GLY A 171 -14.55 37.14 -18.72
C GLY A 171 -14.60 38.34 -17.75
N TYR A 172 -13.93 39.42 -18.16
CA TYR A 172 -13.76 40.64 -17.38
C TYR A 172 -14.51 41.80 -18.02
N ASN A 173 -14.98 42.74 -17.21
CA ASN A 173 -15.49 44.01 -17.69
C ASN A 173 -14.35 44.96 -18.12
N ASP A 174 -14.69 46.13 -18.65
CA ASP A 174 -13.71 47.13 -19.12
C ASP A 174 -12.75 47.64 -18.01
N SER A 175 -13.11 47.43 -16.75
CA SER A 175 -12.27 47.77 -15.58
C SER A 175 -11.41 46.60 -15.08
N GLY A 176 -11.46 45.44 -15.75
CA GLY A 176 -10.72 44.24 -15.35
C GLY A 176 -11.34 43.46 -14.18
N VAL A 177 -12.61 43.71 -13.84
CA VAL A 177 -13.33 43.01 -12.78
C VAL A 177 -14.12 41.84 -13.39
N PRO A 178 -14.09 40.63 -12.79
CA PRO A 178 -14.89 39.49 -13.27
C PRO A 178 -16.38 39.83 -13.38
N ILE A 179 -17.00 39.52 -14.52
CA ILE A 179 -18.42 39.85 -14.78
C ILE A 179 -19.37 39.17 -13.79
N PHE A 180 -19.04 37.96 -13.33
CA PHE A 180 -19.84 37.20 -12.38
C PHE A 180 -19.42 37.37 -10.91
N LEU A 181 -18.61 38.38 -10.57
CA LEU A 181 -18.07 38.54 -9.20
C LEU A 181 -19.13 38.52 -8.09
N GLU A 182 -20.32 39.08 -8.35
CA GLU A 182 -21.42 39.13 -7.38
C GLU A 182 -22.28 37.84 -7.35
N ASP A 183 -22.09 36.90 -8.27
CA ASP A 183 -22.83 35.66 -8.32
C ASP A 183 -22.30 34.67 -7.27
N LYS A 184 -23.20 34.08 -6.48
CA LYS A 184 -22.82 33.06 -5.49
C LYS A 184 -22.15 31.85 -6.14
N ILE A 185 -22.49 31.52 -7.39
CA ILE A 185 -21.88 30.42 -8.14
C ILE A 185 -20.42 30.73 -8.47
N PHE A 186 -20.07 32.01 -8.67
CA PHE A 186 -18.68 32.43 -8.90
C PHE A 186 -17.81 32.17 -7.66
N ASN A 187 -18.33 32.45 -6.46
CA ASN A 187 -17.63 32.12 -5.22
C ASN A 187 -17.37 30.62 -5.07
N VAL A 188 -18.34 29.78 -5.45
CA VAL A 188 -18.15 28.32 -5.47
C VAL A 188 -17.07 27.92 -6.47
N PHE A 189 -17.10 28.51 -7.68
CA PHE A 189 -16.09 28.27 -8.72
C PHE A 189 -14.68 28.58 -8.22
N ILE A 190 -14.43 29.80 -7.71
CA ILE A 190 -13.08 30.24 -7.36
C ILE A 190 -12.52 29.49 -6.14
N ILE A 191 -13.37 29.15 -5.16
CA ILE A 191 -12.95 28.34 -3.99
C ILE A 191 -12.61 26.92 -4.43
N ALA A 192 -13.45 26.30 -5.26
CA ALA A 192 -13.21 24.95 -5.76
C ALA A 192 -11.96 24.87 -6.67
N ASP A 193 -11.75 25.89 -7.49
CA ASP A 193 -10.54 26.03 -8.31
C ASP A 193 -9.27 26.09 -7.43
N ALA A 194 -9.26 26.97 -6.43
CA ALA A 194 -8.15 27.11 -5.50
C ALA A 194 -7.86 25.80 -4.74
N ILE A 195 -8.89 25.13 -4.20
CA ILE A 195 -8.74 23.83 -3.53
C ILE A 195 -8.14 22.80 -4.49
N SER A 196 -8.62 22.75 -5.74
CA SER A 196 -8.11 21.82 -6.74
C SER A 196 -6.64 22.04 -7.02
N LEU A 197 -6.24 23.31 -7.21
CA LEU A 197 -4.86 23.72 -7.51
C LEU A 197 -3.90 23.42 -6.35
N PHE A 198 -4.26 23.76 -5.11
CA PHE A 198 -3.41 23.49 -3.96
C PHE A 198 -3.24 21.99 -3.70
N THR A 199 -4.32 21.22 -3.81
CA THR A 199 -4.27 19.77 -3.58
C THR A 199 -3.54 19.04 -4.71
N SER A 200 -3.71 19.40 -5.99
CA SER A 200 -2.91 18.82 -7.09
C SER A 200 -1.43 19.18 -6.97
N SER A 201 -1.10 20.42 -6.63
CA SER A 201 0.30 20.85 -6.44
C SER A 201 0.97 20.12 -5.28
N THR A 202 0.23 19.88 -4.20
CA THR A 202 0.71 19.06 -3.08
C THR A 202 0.94 17.61 -3.51
N ALA A 203 0.03 17.03 -4.31
CA ALA A 203 0.19 15.69 -4.87
C ALA A 203 1.44 15.59 -5.76
N VAL A 204 1.70 16.58 -6.62
CA VAL A 204 2.93 16.67 -7.44
C VAL A 204 4.18 16.59 -6.56
N LEU A 205 4.26 17.39 -5.50
CA LEU A 205 5.42 17.39 -4.60
C LEU A 205 5.62 16.03 -3.92
N LEU A 206 4.53 15.37 -3.50
CA LEU A 206 4.59 14.04 -2.89
C LEU A 206 5.09 12.98 -3.88
N PHE A 207 4.60 12.98 -5.12
CA PHE A 207 5.02 12.04 -6.15
C PHE A 207 6.46 12.30 -6.64
N ILE A 208 6.90 13.55 -6.76
CA ILE A 208 8.31 13.89 -7.00
C ILE A 208 9.18 13.38 -5.84
N GLY A 209 8.68 13.49 -4.61
CA GLY A 209 9.32 12.93 -3.42
C GLY A 209 9.44 11.39 -3.43
N ILE A 210 8.67 10.70 -4.27
CA ILE A 210 8.80 9.26 -4.54
C ILE A 210 9.83 9.04 -5.67
N LEU A 211 9.75 9.80 -6.76
CA LEU A 211 10.69 9.69 -7.88
C LEU A 211 12.16 9.95 -7.48
N THR A 212 12.38 10.84 -6.50
CA THR A 212 13.71 11.23 -6.02
C THR A 212 14.21 10.41 -4.82
N ALA A 213 13.44 9.41 -4.36
CA ALA A 213 13.81 8.58 -3.22
C ALA A 213 14.98 7.63 -3.56
N ARG A 214 15.72 7.19 -2.53
CA ARG A 214 16.85 6.24 -2.66
C ARG A 214 16.43 4.77 -2.68
N TYR A 215 15.15 4.46 -2.41
CA TYR A 215 14.56 3.10 -2.42
C TYR A 215 15.36 2.05 -1.65
N ALA A 216 15.79 2.37 -0.42
CA ALA A 216 16.34 1.34 0.45
C ALA A 216 15.23 0.36 0.88
N GLU A 217 15.56 -0.89 1.23
CA GLU A 217 14.55 -1.89 1.68
C GLU A 217 13.60 -1.33 2.75
N ASN A 218 14.11 -0.58 3.71
CA ASN A 218 13.30 -0.01 4.79
C ASN A 218 12.37 1.14 4.32
N ASP A 219 12.63 1.76 3.18
CA ASP A 219 11.76 2.81 2.64
C ASP A 219 10.41 2.24 2.16
N PHE A 220 10.40 0.98 1.72
CA PHE A 220 9.18 0.26 1.33
C PHE A 220 8.21 0.02 2.51
N LEU A 221 8.69 0.13 3.76
CA LEU A 221 7.83 -0.10 4.92
C LEU A 221 6.89 1.05 5.24
N LYS A 222 7.42 2.28 5.20
CA LYS A 222 6.72 3.47 5.71
C LYS A 222 6.79 4.63 4.75
N SER A 223 8.00 5.04 4.33
CA SER A 223 8.16 6.30 3.59
C SER A 223 7.45 6.25 2.23
N LEU A 224 7.58 5.14 1.49
CA LEU A 224 6.95 4.98 0.18
C LEU A 224 5.42 4.83 0.26
N PRO A 225 4.84 3.89 1.05
CA PRO A 225 3.39 3.74 1.16
C PRO A 225 2.68 5.00 1.67
N ILE A 226 3.27 5.69 2.66
CA ILE A 226 2.68 6.92 3.22
C ILE A 226 2.67 8.04 2.18
N LYS A 227 3.78 8.27 1.47
CA LYS A 227 3.81 9.30 0.41
C LYS A 227 2.83 8.99 -0.71
N LEU A 228 2.76 7.72 -1.12
CA LEU A 228 1.83 7.27 -2.17
C LEU A 228 0.37 7.47 -1.73
N LEU A 229 0.04 7.10 -0.50
CA LEU A 229 -1.29 7.25 0.08
C LEU A 229 -1.71 8.73 0.16
N PHE A 230 -0.89 9.59 0.76
CA PHE A 230 -1.20 11.02 0.85
C PHE A 230 -1.26 11.69 -0.53
N GLY A 231 -0.39 11.29 -1.46
CA GLY A 231 -0.43 11.79 -2.84
C GLY A 231 -1.74 11.44 -3.54
N LEU A 232 -2.21 10.20 -3.37
CA LEU A 232 -3.47 9.74 -3.92
C LEU A 232 -4.68 10.46 -3.31
N ILE A 233 -4.70 10.66 -2.00
CA ILE A 233 -5.75 11.41 -1.29
C ILE A 233 -5.83 12.85 -1.83
N MET A 234 -4.68 13.53 -1.93
CA MET A 234 -4.62 14.90 -2.44
C MET A 234 -5.08 14.99 -3.91
N LEU A 235 -4.65 14.05 -4.74
CA LEU A 235 -5.09 13.97 -6.13
C LEU A 235 -6.59 13.73 -6.25
N PHE A 236 -7.15 12.86 -5.39
CA PHE A 236 -8.57 12.59 -5.36
C PHE A 236 -9.40 13.83 -5.02
N PHE A 237 -9.04 14.55 -3.95
CA PHE A 237 -9.68 15.82 -3.62
C PHE A 237 -9.56 16.85 -4.74
N SER A 238 -8.41 16.89 -5.42
CA SER A 238 -8.19 17.78 -6.54
C SER A 238 -9.15 17.52 -7.70
N VAL A 239 -9.33 16.25 -8.09
CA VAL A 239 -10.25 15.86 -9.17
C VAL A 239 -11.70 16.19 -8.82
N VAL A 240 -12.13 15.92 -7.59
CA VAL A 240 -13.49 16.25 -7.13
C VAL A 240 -13.70 17.76 -7.19
N SER A 241 -12.76 18.55 -6.67
CA SER A 241 -12.84 20.00 -6.65
C SER A 241 -12.81 20.61 -8.05
N MET A 242 -11.96 20.09 -8.95
CA MET A 242 -11.93 20.47 -10.37
C MET A 242 -13.29 20.28 -11.03
N MET A 243 -13.97 19.15 -10.75
CA MET A 243 -15.28 18.87 -11.35
C MET A 243 -16.38 19.78 -10.79
N VAL A 244 -16.31 20.16 -9.51
CA VAL A 244 -17.19 21.18 -8.93
C VAL A 244 -16.96 22.55 -9.59
N ALA A 245 -15.71 22.96 -9.78
CA ALA A 245 -15.37 24.20 -10.48
C ALA A 245 -15.90 24.18 -11.92
N PHE A 246 -15.72 23.07 -12.65
CA PHE A 246 -16.24 22.92 -14.00
C PHE A 246 -17.77 23.02 -14.07
N CYS A 247 -18.49 22.36 -13.17
CA CYS A 247 -19.95 22.48 -13.09
C CYS A 247 -20.41 23.91 -12.75
N ALA A 248 -19.74 24.60 -11.83
CA ALA A 248 -20.03 25.99 -11.50
C ALA A 248 -19.77 26.93 -12.71
N ALA A 249 -18.68 26.71 -13.43
CA ALA A 249 -18.37 27.44 -14.66
C ALA A 249 -19.45 27.26 -15.75
N LEU A 250 -19.88 26.02 -16.00
CA LEU A 250 -20.96 25.73 -16.94
C LEU A 250 -22.30 26.35 -16.51
N ALA A 251 -22.62 26.31 -15.22
CA ALA A 251 -23.84 26.91 -14.68
C ALA A 251 -23.88 28.44 -14.88
N MET A 252 -22.73 29.11 -14.73
CA MET A 252 -22.60 30.54 -15.03
C MET A 252 -22.69 30.83 -16.53
N LEU A 253 -21.99 30.07 -17.37
CA LEU A 253 -21.92 30.30 -18.81
C LEU A 253 -23.25 30.02 -19.53
N LEU A 254 -23.98 28.99 -19.09
CA LEU A 254 -25.23 28.54 -19.70
C LEU A 254 -26.48 29.05 -18.96
N LYS A 255 -26.35 30.17 -18.23
CA LYS A 255 -27.47 30.81 -17.53
C LYS A 255 -28.57 31.14 -18.56
N GLY A 256 -29.74 30.51 -18.39
CA GLY A 256 -30.88 30.59 -19.34
C GLY A 256 -31.09 29.37 -20.24
N HIS A 257 -30.11 28.46 -20.37
CA HIS A 257 -30.19 27.24 -21.18
C HIS A 257 -30.09 25.96 -20.31
N GLN A 258 -30.94 25.84 -19.30
CA GLN A 258 -30.81 24.84 -18.24
C GLN A 258 -30.77 23.38 -18.74
N ARG A 259 -31.49 23.04 -19.81
CA ARG A 259 -31.45 21.69 -20.39
C ARG A 259 -30.05 21.31 -20.89
N VAL A 260 -29.35 22.23 -21.55
CA VAL A 260 -28.00 22.00 -22.08
C VAL A 260 -26.99 21.88 -20.93
N ALA A 261 -27.14 22.72 -19.90
CA ALA A 261 -26.30 22.66 -18.70
C ALA A 261 -26.43 21.32 -17.97
N ILE A 262 -27.65 20.81 -17.77
CA ILE A 262 -27.90 19.52 -17.10
C ILE A 262 -27.29 18.36 -17.88
N ILE A 263 -27.43 18.36 -19.22
CA ILE A 263 -26.83 17.34 -20.08
C ILE A 263 -25.30 17.40 -19.98
N ALA A 264 -24.69 18.59 -20.09
CA ALA A 264 -23.25 18.76 -20.01
C ALA A 264 -22.67 18.32 -18.65
N MET A 265 -23.33 18.66 -17.53
CA MET A 265 -22.93 18.21 -16.19
C MET A 265 -23.04 16.69 -16.00
N SER A 266 -24.05 16.07 -16.64
CA SER A 266 -24.23 14.61 -16.60
C SER A 266 -23.11 13.88 -17.33
N PHE A 267 -22.61 14.41 -18.46
CA PHE A 267 -21.44 13.86 -19.14
C PHE A 267 -20.14 14.11 -18.37
N ALA A 268 -19.98 15.28 -17.76
CA ALA A 268 -18.78 15.65 -16.99
C ALA A 268 -18.55 14.76 -15.76
N SER A 269 -19.60 14.16 -15.20
CA SER A 269 -19.50 13.28 -14.03
C SER A 269 -19.09 11.84 -14.35
N ILE A 270 -19.17 11.42 -15.62
CA ILE A 270 -18.83 10.04 -16.04
C ILE A 270 -17.38 9.68 -15.73
N PRO A 271 -16.36 10.50 -16.06
CA PRO A 271 -14.97 10.17 -15.73
C PRO A 271 -14.74 10.04 -14.22
N VAL A 272 -15.42 10.87 -13.41
CA VAL A 272 -15.32 10.79 -11.94
C VAL A 272 -15.91 9.49 -11.43
N ILE A 273 -17.09 9.09 -11.92
CA ILE A 273 -17.76 7.83 -11.55
C ILE A 273 -16.91 6.61 -11.93
N VAL A 274 -16.18 6.66 -13.05
CA VAL A 274 -15.34 5.55 -13.51
C VAL A 274 -13.98 5.50 -12.79
N LEU A 275 -13.37 6.66 -12.52
CA LEU A 275 -12.07 6.74 -11.87
C LEU A 275 -12.17 6.52 -10.35
N LEU A 276 -13.26 6.95 -9.71
CA LEU A 276 -13.51 6.81 -8.27
C LEU A 276 -13.29 5.39 -7.75
N PRO A 277 -13.96 4.34 -8.27
CA PRO A 277 -13.83 2.97 -7.77
C PRO A 277 -12.41 2.42 -7.92
N SER A 278 -11.74 2.75 -9.02
CA SER A 278 -10.37 2.30 -9.31
C SER A 278 -9.37 2.91 -8.32
N GLN A 279 -9.46 4.22 -8.08
CA GLN A 279 -8.61 4.91 -7.11
C GLN A 279 -8.92 4.49 -5.66
N LEU A 280 -10.20 4.26 -5.34
CA LEU A 280 -10.65 3.75 -4.03
C LEU A 280 -10.15 2.34 -3.75
N GLN A 281 -10.11 1.45 -4.74
CA GLN A 281 -9.58 0.10 -4.56
C GLN A 281 -8.08 0.13 -4.21
N LEU A 282 -7.29 0.91 -4.95
CA LEU A 282 -5.86 1.11 -4.65
C LEU A 282 -5.66 1.77 -3.27
N PHE A 283 -6.50 2.76 -2.93
CA PHE A 283 -6.49 3.40 -1.62
C PHE A 283 -6.73 2.40 -0.49
N ILE A 284 -7.80 1.60 -0.57
CA ILE A 284 -8.16 0.60 0.44
C ILE A 284 -7.05 -0.43 0.58
N GLU A 285 -6.44 -0.86 -0.53
CA GLU A 285 -5.35 -1.82 -0.52
C GLU A 285 -4.12 -1.29 0.25
N ILE A 286 -3.68 -0.07 -0.06
CA ILE A 286 -2.52 0.57 0.60
C ILE A 286 -2.83 0.89 2.07
N PHE A 287 -4.05 1.35 2.36
CA PHE A 287 -4.50 1.65 3.71
C PHE A 287 -4.48 0.39 4.57
N ASN A 288 -5.08 -0.70 4.09
CA ASN A 288 -5.11 -1.97 4.79
C ASN A 288 -3.70 -2.55 4.98
N SER A 289 -2.82 -2.45 3.98
CA SER A 289 -1.44 -2.97 4.09
C SER A 289 -0.59 -2.20 5.09
N THR A 290 -0.83 -0.89 5.25
CA THR A 290 0.07 0.00 6.02
C THR A 290 -0.45 0.29 7.43
N LEU A 291 -1.76 0.42 7.63
CA LEU A 291 -2.37 0.83 8.91
C LEU A 291 -3.00 -0.32 9.69
N LEU A 292 -3.55 -1.34 9.02
CA LEU A 292 -4.20 -2.49 9.66
C LEU A 292 -3.27 -3.70 9.86
N SER A 293 -2.05 -3.66 9.31
CA SER A 293 -1.07 -4.74 9.44
C SER A 293 -0.17 -4.64 10.69
N ASN A 294 -0.28 -3.54 11.46
CA ASN A 294 0.41 -3.35 12.75
C ASN A 294 -0.43 -3.89 13.92
#